data_AF-A0A535P4T1-F1
#
_entry.id   AF-A0A535P4T1-F1
#
_cell.length_a   1.000
_cell.length_b   1.000
_cell.length_c   1.000
_cell.angle_alpha   90.00
_cell.angle_beta   90.00
_cell.angle_gamma   90.00
#
_symmetry.space_group_name_H-M   'P 1'
#
loop_
_entity.id
_entity.type
_entity.pdbx_description
1 polymer ?
#
loop_
_entity_poly.entity_id
_entity_poly.type
_entity_poly.pdbx_seq_one_letter_code
_entity_poly.pdbx_strand_id
1 'polypeptide(L)'
;RKLKDSSRKTLAAMEPATDPMDVLRTVVSAQGAAHTLTKPTLDEAVALTAVFPTIVGATQRRRQGKDAVEPRDDLGHAANLLWCLEGKEPDAQKVHWVDS
;
A
#
# COMPACT_ATOMS: atom_id res chain seq x y z
N ARG A 1 -7.00 -3.45 -2.96
CA ARG A 1 -5.52 -3.64 -3.01
C ARG A 1 -4.84 -2.75 -4.06
N LYS A 2 -5.42 -2.58 -5.26
CA LYS A 2 -4.90 -1.64 -6.28
C LYS A 2 -5.17 -0.17 -5.90
N LEU A 3 -4.20 0.69 -6.20
CA LEU A 3 -4.33 2.14 -6.03
C LEU A 3 -5.24 2.75 -7.11
N LYS A 4 -5.93 3.84 -6.78
CA LYS A 4 -6.57 4.72 -7.76
C LYS A 4 -5.49 5.53 -8.49
N ASP A 5 -5.84 6.08 -9.65
CA ASP A 5 -4.90 6.91 -10.42
C ASP A 5 -4.49 8.19 -9.69
N SER A 6 -5.41 8.78 -8.92
CA SER A 6 -5.11 9.91 -8.03
C SER A 6 -4.00 9.54 -7.04
N SER A 7 -4.16 8.42 -6.34
CA SER A 7 -3.20 7.94 -5.33
C SER A 7 -1.85 7.55 -5.92
N ARG A 8 -1.84 6.92 -7.11
CA ARG A 8 -0.58 6.64 -7.84
C ARG A 8 0.17 7.93 -8.18
N LYS A 9 -0.54 8.94 -8.70
CA LYS A 9 0.04 10.25 -9.03
C LYS A 9 0.51 10.99 -7.78
N THR A 10 -0.27 10.98 -6.70
CA THR A 10 0.12 11.55 -5.40
C THR A 10 1.40 10.91 -4.88
N LEU A 11 1.47 9.58 -4.88
CA LEU A 11 2.69 8.88 -4.49
C LEU A 11 3.87 9.32 -5.36
N ALA A 12 3.73 9.26 -6.69
CA ALA A 12 4.79 9.61 -7.64
C ALA A 12 5.29 11.06 -7.52
N ALA A 13 4.42 12.00 -7.15
CA ALA A 13 4.77 13.40 -6.98
C ALA A 13 5.57 13.70 -5.70
N MET A 14 5.51 12.82 -4.69
CA MET A 14 6.29 13.00 -3.45
C MET A 14 7.75 12.60 -3.66
N GLU A 15 8.67 13.32 -3.01
CA GLU A 15 10.09 12.99 -3.05
C GLU A 15 10.35 11.62 -2.42
N PRO A 16 11.28 10.80 -2.97
CA PRO A 16 11.59 9.50 -2.39
C PRO A 16 12.01 9.57 -0.92
N ALA A 17 12.66 10.65 -0.49
CA ALA A 17 13.16 10.81 0.88
C ALA A 17 12.10 11.28 1.89
N THR A 18 10.86 11.57 1.47
CA THR A 18 9.79 11.99 2.39
C THR A 18 9.53 10.95 3.47
N ASP A 19 9.16 11.41 4.67
CA ASP A 19 8.86 10.53 5.80
C ASP A 19 7.78 9.49 5.41
N PRO A 20 7.99 8.19 5.71
CA PRO A 20 7.06 7.15 5.30
C PRO A 20 5.62 7.34 5.80
N MET A 21 5.44 7.92 6.99
CA MET A 21 4.11 8.15 7.56
C MET A 21 3.44 9.36 6.91
N ASP A 22 4.20 10.38 6.50
CA ASP A 22 3.67 11.49 5.70
C ASP A 22 3.19 11.00 4.32
N VAL A 23 3.95 10.12 3.67
CA VAL A 23 3.54 9.48 2.42
C VAL A 23 2.28 8.65 2.63
N LEU A 24 2.26 7.78 3.65
CA LEU A 24 1.12 6.92 3.93
C LEU A 24 -0.16 7.73 4.19
N ARG A 25 -0.10 8.72 5.09
CA ARG A 25 -1.23 9.60 5.41
C ARG A 25 -1.78 10.27 4.16
N THR A 26 -0.90 10.82 3.33
CA THR A 26 -1.29 11.61 2.16
C THR A 26 -1.89 10.74 1.06
N VAL A 27 -1.26 9.60 0.76
CA VAL A 27 -1.72 8.69 -0.30
C VAL A 27 -3.00 7.97 0.11
N VAL A 28 -3.16 7.59 1.39
CA VAL A 28 -4.42 7.02 1.91
C VAL A 28 -5.54 8.05 1.84
N SER A 29 -5.28 9.31 2.18
CA SER A 29 -6.25 10.39 2.01
C SER A 29 -6.70 10.53 0.55
N ALA A 30 -5.74 10.55 -0.40
CA ALA A 30 -6.05 10.58 -1.83
C ALA A 30 -6.80 9.33 -2.33
N GLN A 31 -6.58 8.17 -1.71
CA GLN A 31 -7.26 6.91 -2.05
C GLN A 31 -8.70 6.90 -1.54
N GLY A 32 -8.91 7.36 -0.31
CA GLY A 32 -10.21 7.40 0.37
C GLY A 32 -11.08 8.60 -0.02
N ALA A 33 -10.52 9.59 -0.72
CA ALA A 33 -11.26 10.76 -1.17
C ALA A 33 -12.51 10.35 -1.99
N ALA A 34 -13.65 10.88 -1.58
CA ALA A 34 -14.96 10.67 -2.17
C ALA A 34 -15.68 12.01 -2.37
N HIS A 35 -16.58 12.08 -3.36
CA HIS A 35 -17.32 13.29 -3.69
C HIS A 35 -18.52 13.56 -2.76
N THR A 36 -18.86 12.60 -1.89
CA THR A 36 -20.02 12.66 -1.00
C THR A 36 -19.65 12.24 0.42
N LEU A 37 -20.20 12.95 1.41
CA LEU A 37 -20.04 12.62 2.84
C LEU A 37 -21.12 11.61 3.26
N THR A 38 -20.88 10.34 2.96
CA THR A 38 -21.73 9.21 3.39
C THR A 38 -21.07 8.45 4.53
N LYS A 39 -21.88 7.74 5.33
CA LYS A 39 -21.35 6.82 6.35
C LYS A 39 -20.56 5.71 5.64
N PRO A 40 -19.30 5.46 6.00
CA PRO A 40 -18.51 4.41 5.36
C PRO A 40 -19.08 3.02 5.67
N THR A 41 -19.05 2.16 4.67
CA THR A 41 -19.42 0.75 4.75
C THR A 41 -18.23 -0.10 5.22
N LEU A 42 -18.51 -1.33 5.67
CA LEU A 42 -17.45 -2.28 6.03
C LEU A 42 -16.57 -2.61 4.82
N ASP A 43 -17.16 -2.76 3.64
CA ASP A 43 -16.43 -3.07 2.41
C ASP A 43 -15.47 -1.95 2.00
N GLU A 44 -15.87 -0.69 2.16
CA GLU A 44 -14.99 0.46 1.94
C GLU A 44 -13.83 0.50 2.93
N ALA A 45 -14.10 0.20 4.22
CA ALA A 45 -13.06 0.10 5.23
C ALA A 45 -12.06 -1.02 4.90
N VAL A 46 -12.54 -2.21 4.56
CA VAL A 46 -11.71 -3.35 4.13
C VAL A 46 -10.90 -3.00 2.88
N ALA A 47 -11.52 -2.38 1.88
CA ALA A 47 -10.85 -1.98 0.65
C ALA A 47 -9.75 -0.94 0.89
N LEU A 48 -9.98 0.02 1.79
CA LEU A 48 -9.01 1.03 2.16
C LEU A 48 -7.84 0.43 2.95
N THR A 49 -8.09 -0.43 3.94
CA THR A 49 -7.03 -1.12 4.68
C THR A 49 -6.20 -2.02 3.76
N ALA A 50 -6.84 -2.68 2.79
CA ALA A 50 -6.18 -3.56 1.85
C ALA A 50 -5.19 -2.87 0.89
N VAL A 51 -5.17 -1.53 0.80
CA VAL A 51 -4.16 -0.81 -0.01
C VAL A 51 -2.89 -0.46 0.77
N PHE A 52 -2.88 -0.57 2.10
CA PHE A 52 -1.74 -0.19 2.93
C PHE A 52 -0.45 -0.92 2.53
N PRO A 53 -0.46 -2.26 2.33
CA PRO A 53 0.71 -2.98 1.84
C PRO A 53 1.28 -2.41 0.53
N THR A 54 0.41 -2.04 -0.40
CA THR A 54 0.78 -1.47 -1.69
C THR A 54 1.47 -0.11 -1.52
N ILE A 55 0.94 0.76 -0.65
CA ILE A 55 1.52 2.09 -0.38
C ILE A 55 2.88 1.95 0.31
N VAL A 56 2.95 1.15 1.39
CA VAL A 56 4.18 0.94 2.17
C VAL A 56 5.28 0.32 1.31
N GLY A 57 4.95 -0.73 0.55
CA GLY A 57 5.89 -1.38 -0.36
C GLY A 57 6.40 -0.43 -1.44
N ALA A 58 5.50 0.31 -2.09
CA ALA A 58 5.90 1.27 -3.12
C ALA A 58 6.78 2.40 -2.56
N THR A 59 6.47 2.94 -1.38
CA THR A 59 7.30 3.96 -0.71
C THR A 59 8.70 3.42 -0.39
N GLN A 60 8.79 2.22 0.20
CA GLN A 60 10.08 1.63 0.56
C GLN A 60 10.93 1.31 -0.68
N ARG A 61 10.30 0.83 -1.75
CA ARG A 61 11.01 0.53 -3.01
C ARG A 61 11.50 1.80 -3.70
N ARG A 62 10.68 2.86 -3.74
CA ARG A 62 11.08 4.17 -4.27
C ARG A 62 12.26 4.77 -3.50
N ARG A 63 12.28 4.64 -2.17
CA ARG A 63 13.44 5.02 -1.33
C ARG A 63 14.73 4.30 -1.71
N GLN A 64 14.62 3.10 -2.26
CA GLN A 64 15.74 2.29 -2.73
C GLN A 64 16.04 2.49 -4.22
N GLY A 65 15.38 3.42 -4.90
CA GLY A 65 15.51 3.61 -6.36
C GLY A 65 14.92 2.48 -7.19
N LYS A 66 14.00 1.69 -6.62
CA LYS A 66 13.32 0.57 -7.29
C LYS A 66 11.88 0.95 -7.65
N ASP A 67 11.39 0.37 -8.74
CA ASP A 67 9.99 0.50 -9.14
C ASP A 67 9.07 -0.24 -8.17
N ALA A 68 7.86 0.30 -7.97
CA ALA A 68 6.81 -0.37 -7.23
C ALA A 68 6.43 -1.69 -7.93
N VAL A 69 6.06 -2.70 -7.14
CA VAL A 69 5.53 -3.96 -7.66
C VAL A 69 4.02 -4.00 -7.46
N GLU A 70 3.31 -4.56 -8.42
CA GLU A 70 1.87 -4.72 -8.32
C GLU A 70 1.51 -5.71 -7.22
N PRO A 71 0.48 -5.44 -6.41
CA PRO A 71 0.01 -6.36 -5.39
C PRO A 71 -0.56 -7.63 -6.03
N ARG A 72 -0.49 -8.73 -5.29
CA ARG A 72 -0.93 -10.06 -5.70
C ARG A 72 -2.21 -10.45 -4.97
N ASP A 73 -3.19 -10.91 -5.74
CA ASP A 73 -4.51 -11.30 -5.22
C ASP A 73 -4.52 -12.74 -4.70
N ASP A 74 -3.54 -13.56 -5.10
CA ASP A 74 -3.34 -14.93 -4.64
C ASP A 74 -2.63 -15.04 -3.28
N LEU A 75 -2.08 -13.93 -2.77
CA LEU A 75 -1.40 -13.88 -1.46
C LEU A 75 -2.31 -13.36 -0.34
N GLY A 76 -2.07 -13.85 0.88
CA GLY A 76 -2.63 -13.29 2.12
C GLY A 76 -2.14 -11.86 2.42
N HIS A 77 -2.65 -11.21 3.46
CA HIS A 77 -2.34 -9.79 3.74
C HIS A 77 -0.85 -9.56 4.08
N ALA A 78 -0.29 -10.30 5.05
CA ALA A 78 1.13 -10.23 5.39
C ALA A 78 2.05 -10.66 4.24
N ALA A 79 1.71 -11.75 3.55
CA ALA A 79 2.45 -12.22 2.40
C ALA A 79 2.50 -11.17 1.28
N ASN A 80 1.38 -10.51 1.00
CA ASN A 80 1.32 -9.43 0.02
C ASN A 80 2.13 -8.19 0.46
N LEU A 81 2.20 -7.87 1.75
CA LEU A 81 3.08 -6.81 2.25
C LEU A 81 4.55 -7.13 1.99
N LEU A 82 4.99 -8.35 2.32
CA LEU A 82 6.37 -8.79 2.08
C LEU A 82 6.70 -8.81 0.57
N TRP A 83 5.75 -9.28 -0.26
CA TRP A 83 5.85 -9.19 -1.71
C TRP A 83 6.04 -7.74 -2.18
N CYS A 84 5.19 -6.81 -1.71
CA CYS A 84 5.27 -5.40 -2.09
C CYS A 84 6.56 -4.70 -1.61
N LEU A 85 7.15 -5.15 -0.50
CA LEU A 85 8.42 -4.63 0.02
C LEU A 85 9.63 -5.19 -0.76
N GLU A 86 9.70 -6.51 -0.90
CA GLU A 86 10.91 -7.20 -1.37
C GLU A 86 10.88 -7.47 -2.89
N GLY A 87 9.69 -7.64 -3.49
CA GLY A 87 9.51 -7.96 -4.91
C GLY A 87 9.92 -9.40 -5.26
N LYS A 88 9.88 -10.32 -4.29
CA LYS A 88 10.18 -11.74 -4.43
C LYS A 88 9.19 -12.56 -3.61
N GLU A 89 9.10 -13.86 -3.90
CA GLU A 89 8.21 -14.78 -3.19
C GLU A 89 8.49 -14.71 -1.67
N PRO A 90 7.45 -14.47 -0.85
CA PRO A 90 7.63 -14.31 0.59
C PRO A 90 7.90 -15.66 1.27
N ASP A 91 8.84 -15.65 2.21
CA ASP A 91 9.15 -16.80 3.04
C ASP A 91 8.05 -17.05 4.08
N ALA A 92 7.61 -18.31 4.23
CA ALA A 92 6.49 -18.66 5.09
C ALA A 92 6.73 -18.33 6.58
N GLN A 93 7.97 -18.42 7.05
CA GLN A 93 8.31 -18.08 8.44
C GLN A 93 8.22 -16.56 8.66
N LYS A 94 8.72 -15.75 7.71
CA LYS A 94 8.55 -14.29 7.76
C LYS A 94 7.09 -13.88 7.69
N VAL A 95 6.28 -14.53 6.85
CA VAL A 95 4.84 -14.25 6.76
C VAL A 95 4.19 -14.47 8.12
N HIS A 96 4.47 -15.60 8.76
CA HIS A 96 3.93 -15.92 10.08
C HIS A 96 4.31 -14.88 11.15
N TRP A 97 5.54 -14.37 11.15
CA TRP A 97 5.97 -13.34 12.10
C TRP A 97 5.28 -11.98 11.92
N VAL A 98 4.82 -11.67 10.71
CA VAL A 98 4.11 -10.42 10.43
C VAL A 98 2.63 -10.53 10.79
N ASP A 99 2.04 -11.72 10.66
CA ASP A 99 0.62 -11.97 10.96
C ASP A 99 0.34 -12.26 12.45
N SER A 100 1.36 -12.63 13.25
CA SER A 100 1.22 -12.97 14.68
C SER A 100 1.41 -11.76 15.58
#